data_AF-A0A6L9Z1K1-F1
#
_entry.id   AF-A0A6L9Z1K1-F1
#
_cell.length_a   1.000
_cell.length_b   1.000
_cell.length_c   1.000
_cell.angle_alpha   90.00
_cell.angle_beta   90.00
_cell.angle_gamma   90.00
#
_symmetry.space_group_name_H-M   'P 1'
#
loop_
_entity.id
_entity.type
_entity.pdbx_description
1 polymer ?
#
loop_
_entity_poly.entity_id
_entity_poly.type
_entity_poly.pdbx_seq_one_letter_code
_entity_poly.pdbx_strand_id
1 'polypeptide(L)'
;MNGGKTLHWSMDKSNAIATENQHALKKLASAVEASQGQFKLILARCNYIRVRFRLVAQLPTLCSVDINTLTLKPSDKVLYHTIRSIVGEERPTAVMVLGLESVQNLAQMLSVTNQLLEEFQKNLPFPLVLWITDDVQQQLTQFAPLK
;
A
#
# COMPACT_ATOMS: atom_id res chain seq x y z
N MET A 1 -12.34 35.79 39.54
CA MET A 1 -12.02 34.35 39.42
C MET A 1 -12.94 33.75 38.37
N ASN A 2 -12.42 33.42 37.19
CA ASN A 2 -12.56 32.09 36.57
C ASN A 2 -11.86 32.11 35.21
N GLY A 3 -10.78 31.34 35.14
CA GLY A 3 -9.91 31.24 33.99
C GLY A 3 -10.56 30.50 32.85
N GLY A 4 -10.40 31.05 31.65
CA GLY A 4 -10.65 30.36 30.40
C GLY A 4 -9.72 29.14 30.28
N LYS A 5 -10.32 27.95 30.19
CA LYS A 5 -9.67 26.78 29.61
C LYS A 5 -10.08 26.69 28.15
N THR A 6 -9.29 27.32 27.29
CA THR A 6 -9.44 27.22 25.84
C THR A 6 -8.48 26.15 25.30
N LEU A 7 -9.05 25.06 24.77
CA LEU A 7 -8.57 24.26 23.63
C LEU A 7 -7.05 23.92 23.55
N HIS A 8 -6.54 23.04 24.42
CA HIS A 8 -5.20 22.44 24.23
C HIS A 8 -5.24 21.04 23.58
N TRP A 9 -6.39 20.35 23.61
CA TRP A 9 -6.47 18.92 23.33
C TRP A 9 -6.49 18.50 21.84
N SER A 10 -6.71 19.44 20.92
CA SER A 10 -6.85 19.14 19.47
C SER A 10 -5.51 19.17 18.71
N MET A 11 -4.53 19.95 19.19
CA MET A 11 -3.22 20.10 18.54
C MET A 11 -2.29 18.95 18.89
N ASP A 12 -2.27 18.52 20.16
CA ASP A 12 -1.41 17.43 20.63
C ASP A 12 -1.75 16.08 19.98
N LYS A 13 -3.05 15.77 19.85
CA LYS A 13 -3.51 14.56 19.15
C LYS A 13 -3.15 14.55 17.67
N SER A 14 -3.29 15.70 17.00
CA SER A 14 -2.97 15.83 15.58
C SER A 14 -1.47 15.63 15.33
N ASN A 15 -0.62 16.15 16.21
CA ASN A 15 0.83 15.97 16.15
C ASN A 15 1.27 14.55 16.48
N ALA A 16 0.63 13.88 17.45
CA ALA A 16 0.89 12.47 17.75
C ALA A 16 0.57 11.57 16.55
N ILE A 17 -0.60 11.74 15.92
CA ILE A 17 -1.00 10.99 14.72
C ILE A 17 -0.05 11.26 13.55
N ALA A 18 0.39 12.50 13.35
CA ALA A 18 1.35 12.83 12.31
C ALA A 18 2.70 12.13 12.55
N THR A 19 3.15 12.06 13.80
CA THR A 19 4.39 11.40 14.22
C THR A 19 4.31 9.89 14.01
N GLU A 20 3.21 9.25 14.41
CA GLU A 20 2.95 7.83 14.19
C GLU A 20 2.94 7.48 12.70
N ASN A 21 2.27 8.28 11.88
CA ASN A 21 2.27 8.10 10.42
C ASN A 21 3.68 8.20 9.84
N GLN A 22 4.50 9.15 10.31
CA GLN A 22 5.88 9.29 9.84
C GLN A 22 6.74 8.09 10.24
N HIS A 23 6.57 7.58 11.46
CA HIS A 23 7.27 6.37 11.91
C HIS A 23 6.84 5.14 11.11
N ALA A 24 5.54 4.97 10.87
CA ALA A 24 5.03 3.88 10.04
C ALA A 24 5.56 3.97 8.59
N LEU A 25 5.60 5.18 8.03
CA LEU A 25 6.12 5.42 6.68
C LEU A 25 7.62 5.11 6.58
N LYS A 26 8.43 5.50 7.57
CA LYS A 26 9.85 5.12 7.63
C LYS A 26 10.05 3.61 7.72
N LYS A 27 9.23 2.91 8.52
CA LYS A 27 9.25 1.44 8.58
C LYS A 27 8.89 0.81 7.23
N LEU A 28 7.89 1.36 6.54
CA LEU A 28 7.51 0.92 5.20
C LEU A 28 8.66 1.11 4.21
N ALA A 29 9.33 2.28 4.22
CA ALA A 29 10.49 2.56 3.39
C ALA A 29 11.61 1.52 3.62
N SER A 30 12.00 1.30 4.89
CA SER A 30 13.02 0.30 5.21
C SER A 30 12.62 -1.11 4.80
N ALA A 31 11.34 -1.48 4.89
CA ALA A 31 10.87 -2.80 4.44
C ALA A 31 10.94 -2.96 2.92
N VAL A 32 10.64 -1.90 2.16
CA VAL A 32 10.79 -1.88 0.70
C VAL A 32 12.27 -2.05 0.33
N GLU A 33 13.17 -1.25 0.91
CA GLU A 33 14.60 -1.32 0.62
C GLU A 33 15.19 -2.69 0.99
N ALA A 34 14.84 -3.22 2.16
CA ALA A 34 15.34 -4.52 2.62
C ALA A 34 14.88 -5.71 1.76
N SER A 35 13.87 -5.52 0.91
CA SER A 35 13.35 -6.57 0.03
C SER A 35 13.63 -6.31 -1.45
N GLN A 36 14.45 -5.33 -1.78
CA GLN A 36 14.89 -5.07 -3.16
C GLN A 36 15.43 -6.37 -3.81
N GLY A 37 15.02 -6.62 -5.05
CA GLY A 37 15.45 -7.80 -5.82
C GLY A 37 14.74 -9.10 -5.44
N GLN A 38 13.81 -9.07 -4.48
CA GLN A 38 13.02 -10.23 -4.07
C GLN A 38 11.54 -9.87 -4.02
N PHE A 39 10.68 -10.85 -4.29
CA PHE A 39 9.25 -10.65 -4.08
C PHE A 39 8.95 -10.52 -2.58
N LYS A 40 8.33 -9.40 -2.21
CA LYS A 40 7.74 -9.21 -0.89
C LYS A 40 6.43 -8.46 -1.02
N LEU A 41 5.34 -9.06 -0.55
CA LEU A 41 4.06 -8.37 -0.43
C LEU A 41 4.01 -7.59 0.89
N ILE A 42 3.79 -6.29 0.82
CA ILE A 42 3.71 -5.38 1.97
C ILE A 42 2.36 -4.67 1.94
N LEU A 43 1.60 -4.75 3.02
CA LEU A 43 0.30 -4.09 3.14
C LEU A 43 0.45 -2.75 3.88
N ALA A 44 0.17 -1.66 3.19
CA ALA A 44 0.16 -0.30 3.73
C ALA A 44 -1.29 0.15 3.99
N ARG A 45 -1.76 -0.05 5.21
CA ARG A 45 -3.14 0.28 5.62
C ARG A 45 -3.31 1.79 5.85
N CYS A 46 -4.23 2.43 5.14
CA CYS A 46 -4.61 3.82 5.38
C CYS A 46 -6.01 4.14 4.82
N ASN A 47 -6.97 4.41 5.72
CA ASN A 47 -8.37 4.71 5.36
C ASN A 47 -8.60 6.17 4.94
N TYR A 48 -7.74 7.08 5.39
CA TYR A 48 -7.95 8.51 5.19
C TYR A 48 -7.29 8.95 3.89
N ILE A 49 -8.09 9.16 2.84
CA ILE A 49 -7.62 9.45 1.49
C ILE A 49 -6.62 10.62 1.41
N ARG A 50 -6.83 11.71 2.18
CA ARG A 50 -5.91 12.86 2.22
C ARG A 50 -4.57 12.50 2.85
N VAL A 51 -4.58 11.71 3.92
CA VAL A 51 -3.37 11.25 4.58
C VAL A 51 -2.63 10.29 3.67
N ARG A 52 -3.33 9.32 3.09
CA ARG A 52 -2.77 8.35 2.14
C ARG A 52 -2.13 9.04 0.94
N PHE A 53 -2.79 10.02 0.33
CA PHE A 53 -2.22 10.79 -0.78
C PHE A 53 -0.87 11.40 -0.42
N ARG A 54 -0.77 12.03 0.76
CA ARG A 54 0.49 12.58 1.26
C ARG A 54 1.56 11.50 1.51
N LEU A 55 1.18 10.39 2.14
CA LEU A 55 2.12 9.30 2.45
C LEU A 55 2.63 8.60 1.19
N VAL A 56 1.77 8.37 0.20
CA VAL A 56 2.13 7.84 -1.13
C VAL A 56 3.13 8.76 -1.81
N ALA A 57 2.93 10.08 -1.77
CA ALA A 57 3.86 11.05 -2.34
C ALA A 57 5.20 11.13 -1.58
N GLN A 58 5.20 10.88 -0.27
CA GLN A 58 6.39 10.95 0.57
C GLN A 58 7.23 9.67 0.54
N LEU A 59 6.62 8.49 0.35
CA LEU A 59 7.32 7.21 0.41
C LEU A 59 8.55 7.15 -0.51
N PRO A 60 8.49 7.56 -1.80
CA PRO A 60 9.66 7.52 -2.68
C PRO A 60 10.81 8.41 -2.19
N THR A 61 10.51 9.52 -1.51
CA THR A 61 11.55 10.44 -0.99
C THR A 61 12.32 9.88 0.21
N LEU A 62 11.82 8.80 0.81
CA LEU A 62 12.45 8.14 1.96
C LEU A 62 13.23 6.89 1.55
N CYS A 63 13.15 6.48 0.29
CA CYS A 63 13.80 5.29 -0.24
C CYS A 63 14.99 5.70 -1.12
N SER A 64 16.04 4.89 -1.06
CA SER A 64 17.17 4.92 -1.98
C SER A 64 16.87 4.21 -3.31
N VAL A 65 15.75 3.48 -3.39
CA VAL A 65 15.28 2.77 -4.58
C VAL A 65 14.08 3.47 -5.21
N ASP A 66 13.96 3.39 -6.53
CA ASP A 66 12.79 3.90 -7.24
C ASP A 66 11.54 3.06 -6.95
N ILE A 67 10.40 3.72 -6.79
CA ILE A 67 9.11 3.08 -6.55
C ILE A 67 8.13 3.47 -7.65
N ASN A 68 7.76 2.50 -8.48
CA ASN A 68 6.79 2.71 -9.54
C ASN A 68 5.38 2.72 -8.93
N THR A 69 4.60 3.76 -9.23
CA THR A 69 3.21 3.88 -8.75
C THR A 69 2.23 3.39 -9.80
N LEU A 70 1.41 2.42 -9.43
CA LEU A 70 0.34 1.88 -10.27
C LEU A 70 -1.00 2.17 -9.63
N THR A 71 -1.97 2.64 -10.41
CA THR A 71 -3.35 2.84 -9.93
C THR A 71 -4.28 1.91 -10.69
N LEU A 72 -4.98 1.04 -9.97
CA LEU A 72 -5.97 0.14 -10.54
C LEU A 72 -7.18 0.93 -11.04
N LYS A 73 -7.73 0.48 -12.16
CA LYS A 73 -9.00 0.94 -12.69
C LYS A 73 -10.13 0.11 -12.11
N PRO A 74 -11.35 0.67 -11.99
CA PRO A 74 -12.51 -0.10 -11.55
C PRO A 74 -12.78 -1.39 -12.35
N SER A 75 -12.38 -1.40 -13.63
CA SER A 75 -12.54 -2.51 -14.56
C SER A 75 -11.44 -3.59 -14.50
N ASP A 76 -10.37 -3.36 -13.73
CA ASP A 76 -9.29 -4.34 -13.61
C ASP A 76 -9.79 -5.60 -12.91
N LYS A 77 -9.31 -6.77 -13.35
CA LYS A 77 -9.85 -8.06 -12.90
C LYS A 77 -8.83 -8.95 -12.19
N VAL A 78 -7.56 -8.89 -12.60
CA VAL A 78 -6.51 -9.79 -12.10
C VAL A 78 -5.28 -8.96 -11.79
N LEU A 79 -4.96 -8.82 -10.50
CA LEU A 79 -3.89 -7.95 -10.01
C LEU A 79 -2.53 -8.28 -10.67
N TYR A 80 -2.17 -9.56 -10.73
CA TYR A 80 -0.93 -10.02 -11.35
C TYR A 80 -0.79 -9.54 -12.80
N HIS A 81 -1.85 -9.71 -13.60
CA HIS A 81 -1.84 -9.37 -15.02
C HIS A 81 -1.81 -7.85 -15.21
N THR A 82 -2.55 -7.10 -14.39
CA THR A 82 -2.50 -5.64 -14.42
C THR A 82 -1.09 -5.13 -14.12
N ILE A 83 -0.44 -5.65 -13.07
CA ILE A 83 0.94 -5.27 -12.74
C ILE A 83 1.88 -5.64 -13.89
N ARG A 84 1.89 -6.91 -14.34
CA ARG A 84 2.74 -7.39 -15.45
C ARG A 84 2.54 -6.59 -16.73
N SER A 85 1.29 -6.23 -17.07
CA SER A 85 0.99 -5.44 -18.26
C SER A 85 1.58 -4.03 -18.20
N ILE A 86 1.73 -3.46 -17.01
CA ILE A 86 2.24 -2.10 -16.85
C ILE A 86 3.77 -2.10 -16.73
N VAL A 87 4.35 -3.05 -15.99
CA VAL A 87 5.82 -3.15 -15.88
C VAL A 87 6.46 -3.75 -17.13
N GLY A 88 5.71 -4.54 -17.92
CA GLY A 88 6.22 -5.19 -19.13
C GLY A 88 7.42 -6.10 -18.83
N GLU A 89 8.48 -5.91 -19.60
CA GLU A 89 9.78 -6.57 -19.40
C GLU A 89 10.71 -5.79 -18.46
N GLU A 90 10.30 -4.59 -18.03
CA GLU A 90 11.07 -3.82 -17.06
C GLU A 90 11.03 -4.52 -15.68
N ARG A 91 12.16 -4.44 -14.98
CA ARG A 91 12.30 -4.94 -13.61
C ARG A 91 12.43 -3.74 -12.68
N PRO A 92 11.31 -3.13 -12.25
CA PRO A 92 11.36 -2.02 -11.32
C PRO A 92 11.98 -2.48 -10.00
N THR A 93 12.59 -1.55 -9.28
CA THR A 93 13.17 -1.83 -7.97
C THR A 93 12.12 -2.02 -6.88
N ALA A 94 10.95 -1.41 -7.04
CA ALA A 94 9.77 -1.58 -6.20
C ALA A 94 8.51 -1.11 -6.94
N VAL A 95 7.35 -1.66 -6.56
CA VAL A 95 6.05 -1.23 -7.07
C VAL A 95 5.11 -0.93 -5.91
N MET A 96 4.36 0.17 -5.98
CA MET A 96 3.21 0.41 -5.12
C MET A 96 1.92 0.50 -5.92
N VAL A 97 0.84 -0.09 -5.38
CA VAL A 97 -0.47 -0.19 -6.03
C VAL A 97 -1.51 0.55 -5.21
N LEU A 98 -2.31 1.35 -5.90
CA LEU A 98 -3.43 2.16 -5.38
C LEU A 98 -4.75 1.73 -6.03
N GLY A 99 -5.87 2.06 -5.39
CA GLY A 99 -7.21 1.97 -6.00
C GLY A 99 -7.89 0.61 -5.90
N LEU A 100 -7.39 -0.29 -5.03
CA LEU A 100 -8.02 -1.59 -4.75
C LEU A 100 -9.48 -1.43 -4.30
N GLU A 101 -9.79 -0.41 -3.51
CA GLU A 101 -11.14 -0.12 -3.03
C GLU A 101 -12.13 0.28 -4.14
N SER A 102 -11.64 0.63 -5.32
CA SER A 102 -12.46 1.06 -6.46
C SER A 102 -12.72 -0.07 -7.47
N VAL A 103 -12.12 -1.25 -7.29
CA VAL A 103 -12.27 -2.40 -8.17
C VAL A 103 -13.67 -3.00 -8.01
N GLN A 104 -14.44 -3.10 -9.12
CA GLN A 104 -15.84 -3.53 -9.08
C GLN A 104 -16.04 -4.97 -8.58
N ASN A 105 -15.09 -5.87 -8.88
CA ASN A 105 -15.13 -7.26 -8.43
C ASN A 105 -13.88 -7.61 -7.63
N LEU A 106 -13.66 -6.86 -6.54
CA LEU A 106 -12.47 -7.00 -5.70
C LEU A 106 -12.35 -8.43 -5.13
N ALA A 107 -13.43 -9.03 -4.64
CA ALA A 107 -13.41 -10.40 -4.13
C ALA A 107 -12.86 -11.41 -5.16
N GLN A 108 -13.32 -11.34 -6.42
CA GLN A 108 -12.80 -12.19 -7.49
C GLN A 108 -11.31 -11.91 -7.75
N MET A 109 -10.92 -10.63 -7.85
CA MET A 109 -9.52 -10.24 -8.06
C MET A 109 -8.61 -10.81 -6.96
N LEU A 110 -9.03 -10.71 -5.69
CA LEU A 110 -8.28 -11.20 -4.55
C LEU A 110 -8.17 -12.73 -4.56
N SER A 111 -9.27 -13.45 -4.83
CA SER A 111 -9.24 -14.91 -4.94
C SER A 111 -8.29 -15.40 -6.03
N VAL A 112 -8.25 -14.74 -7.19
CA VAL A 112 -7.29 -15.06 -8.26
C VAL A 112 -5.86 -14.69 -7.85
N THR A 113 -5.68 -13.58 -7.14
CA THR A 113 -4.35 -13.14 -6.65
C THR A 113 -3.71 -14.22 -5.77
N ASN A 114 -4.48 -14.84 -4.88
CA ASN A 114 -3.99 -15.92 -4.03
C ASN A 114 -3.55 -17.16 -4.84
N GLN A 115 -4.28 -17.50 -5.90
CA GLN A 115 -3.94 -18.63 -6.78
C GLN A 115 -2.67 -18.38 -7.59
N LEU A 116 -2.39 -17.11 -7.92
CA LEU A 116 -1.23 -16.72 -8.71
C LEU A 116 -0.02 -16.35 -7.85
N LEU A 117 -0.05 -16.55 -6.53
CA LEU A 117 1.02 -16.12 -5.64
C LEU A 117 2.40 -16.69 -6.02
N GLU A 118 2.46 -17.92 -6.52
CA GLU A 118 3.70 -18.49 -7.06
C GLU A 118 4.21 -17.72 -8.29
N GLU A 119 3.32 -17.25 -9.16
CA GLU A 119 3.68 -16.43 -10.33
C GLU A 119 4.20 -15.06 -9.91
N PHE A 120 3.67 -14.47 -8.83
CA PHE A 120 4.26 -13.26 -8.25
C PHE A 120 5.70 -13.53 -7.81
N GLN A 121 5.93 -14.61 -7.05
CA GLN A 121 7.27 -14.94 -6.53
C GLN A 121 8.29 -15.22 -7.65
N LYS A 122 7.87 -15.93 -8.71
CA LYS A 122 8.74 -16.29 -9.84
C LYS A 122 9.04 -15.11 -10.76
N ASN A 123 8.05 -14.25 -11.01
CA ASN A 123 8.11 -13.30 -12.12
C ASN A 123 8.17 -11.81 -11.69
N LEU A 124 8.03 -11.51 -10.39
CA LEU A 124 8.12 -10.15 -9.85
C LEU A 124 9.22 -10.10 -8.76
N PRO A 125 10.51 -10.06 -9.15
CA PRO A 125 11.64 -10.06 -8.21
C PRO A 125 11.83 -8.68 -7.56
N PHE A 126 10.76 -8.12 -7.00
CA PHE A 126 10.74 -6.82 -6.35
C PHE A 126 9.60 -6.73 -5.34
N PRO A 127 9.71 -5.84 -4.34
CA PRO A 127 8.66 -5.60 -3.37
C PRO A 127 7.42 -4.96 -3.99
N LEU A 128 6.26 -5.41 -3.53
CA LEU A 128 4.95 -4.91 -3.90
C LEU A 128 4.25 -4.33 -2.67
N VAL A 129 4.04 -3.02 -2.67
CA VAL A 129 3.27 -2.31 -1.64
C VAL A 129 1.82 -2.17 -2.08
N LEU A 130 0.88 -2.81 -1.37
CA LEU A 130 -0.55 -2.59 -1.59
C LEU A 130 -1.06 -1.57 -0.58
N TRP A 131 -1.54 -0.42 -1.07
CA TRP A 131 -2.23 0.54 -0.23
C TRP A 131 -3.69 0.12 -0.08
N ILE A 132 -4.10 -0.17 1.15
CA ILE A 132 -5.41 -0.77 1.44
C ILE A 132 -6.19 0.03 2.48
N THR A 133 -7.51 -0.08 2.42
CA THR A 133 -8.42 0.31 3.49
C THR A 133 -8.76 -0.90 4.38
N ASP A 134 -9.48 -0.65 5.47
CA ASP A 134 -10.00 -1.71 6.35
C ASP A 134 -10.91 -2.67 5.60
N ASP A 135 -11.77 -2.14 4.73
CA ASP A 135 -12.69 -2.95 3.93
C ASP A 135 -11.92 -3.88 2.98
N VAL A 136 -10.88 -3.36 2.32
CA VAL A 136 -9.99 -4.16 1.47
C VAL A 136 -9.24 -5.19 2.31
N GLN A 137 -8.77 -4.84 3.51
CA GLN A 137 -8.10 -5.77 4.42
C GLN A 137 -9.03 -6.92 4.83
N GLN A 138 -10.28 -6.62 5.16
CA GLN A 138 -11.28 -7.63 5.51
C GLN A 138 -11.52 -8.59 4.33
N GLN A 139 -11.65 -8.05 3.11
CA GLN A 139 -11.80 -8.88 1.91
C GLN A 139 -10.55 -9.71 1.61
N LEU A 140 -9.34 -9.19 1.84
CA LEU A 140 -8.11 -9.96 1.74
C LEU A 140 -8.14 -11.17 2.69
N THR A 141 -8.44 -10.96 3.97
CA THR A 141 -8.54 -12.06 4.95
C THR A 141 -9.58 -13.10 4.55
N GLN A 142 -10.69 -12.68 3.93
CA GLN A 142 -11.78 -13.57 3.53
C GLN A 142 -11.49 -14.35 2.24
N PHE A 143 -10.96 -13.69 1.21
CA PHE A 143 -10.91 -14.22 -0.16
C PHE A 143 -9.49 -14.59 -0.63
N ALA A 144 -8.47 -14.12 0.09
CA ALA A 144 -7.07 -14.36 -0.18
C ALA A 144 -6.32 -14.53 1.16
N PRO A 145 -6.51 -15.65 1.88
CA PRO A 145 -5.70 -15.95 3.05
C PRO A 145 -4.28 -16.21 2.59
N LEU A 146 -3.51 -15.12 2.44
CA LEU A 146 -2.10 -15.14 2.11
C LEU A 146 -1.41 -15.95 3.22
N LYS A 147 -0.97 -17.17 2.87
CA LYS A 147 -0.23 -18.06 3.76
C LYS A 147 1.22 -17.60 3.91
#